data_AF-A0A0D5NNU9-F1
#
_entry.id   AF-A0A0D5NNU9-F1
#
_cell.length_a   1.000
_cell.length_b   1.000
_cell.length_c   1.000
_cell.angle_alpha   90.00
_cell.angle_beta   90.00
_cell.angle_gamma   90.00
#
_symmetry.space_group_name_H-M   'P 1'
#
loop_
_entity.id
_entity.type
_entity.pdbx_description
1 polymer ?
#
loop_
_entity_poly.entity_id
_entity_poly.type
_entity_poly.pdbx_seq_one_letter_code
_entity_poly.pdbx_strand_id
1 'polypeptide(L)'
;MEGNRIQLPKLGLVRFAKSREIEGRILSATVRRNSSGKYFVSVLCNMLYCPYVRVDKTKSVGIDLGLKHFANLSTGETIDNPKYLRKYETKLACW
;
A
#
# COMPACT_ATOMS: atom_id res chain seq x y z
N MET A 1 -20.15 0.34 -7.65
CA MET A 1 -19.95 -0.41 -6.39
C MET A 1 -21.04 0.00 -5.44
N GLU A 2 -21.61 -0.94 -4.71
CA GLU A 2 -22.71 -0.66 -3.79
C GLU A 2 -22.30 -1.19 -2.40
N GLY A 3 -21.97 -0.27 -1.49
CA GLY A 3 -21.38 -0.61 -0.19
C GLY A 3 -20.11 -1.46 -0.31
N ASN A 4 -20.16 -2.68 0.23
CA ASN A 4 -19.06 -3.65 0.27
C ASN A 4 -19.16 -4.71 -0.84
N ARG A 5 -19.74 -4.37 -1.99
CA ARG A 5 -19.91 -5.28 -3.14
C ARG A 5 -19.20 -4.75 -4.39
N ILE A 6 -18.54 -5.66 -5.10
CA ILE A 6 -17.89 -5.41 -6.38
C ILE A 6 -18.58 -6.23 -7.48
N GLN A 7 -18.88 -5.59 -8.61
CA GLN A 7 -19.40 -6.28 -9.79
C GLN A 7 -18.24 -6.88 -10.58
N LEU A 8 -18.25 -8.20 -10.76
CA LEU A 8 -17.28 -8.93 -11.56
C LEU A 8 -17.94 -9.49 -12.83
N PRO A 9 -17.26 -9.50 -14.00
CA PRO A 9 -17.89 -9.84 -15.28
C PRO A 9 -18.62 -11.18 -15.32
N LYS A 10 -18.12 -12.21 -14.62
CA LYS A 10 -18.69 -13.57 -14.63
C LYS A 10 -19.38 -13.97 -13.32
N LEU A 11 -19.09 -13.29 -12.22
CA LEU A 11 -19.55 -13.66 -10.88
C LEU A 11 -20.66 -12.73 -10.36
N GLY A 12 -20.95 -11.65 -11.07
CA GLY A 12 -21.91 -10.64 -10.62
C GLY A 12 -21.43 -9.89 -9.38
N LEU A 13 -22.37 -9.50 -8.52
CA LEU A 13 -22.10 -8.76 -7.28
C LEU A 13 -21.50 -9.69 -6.22
N VAL A 14 -20.22 -9.50 -5.92
CA VAL A 14 -19.51 -10.24 -4.90
C VAL A 14 -19.21 -9.35 -3.70
N ARG A 15 -19.52 -9.82 -2.50
CA ARG A 15 -19.15 -9.14 -1.26
C ARG A 15 -17.64 -9.27 -1.02
N PHE A 16 -16.98 -8.16 -0.70
CA PHE A 16 -15.56 -8.15 -0.36
C PHE A 16 -15.31 -7.34 0.91
N ALA A 17 -14.20 -7.63 1.59
CA ALA A 17 -13.72 -6.80 2.69
C ALA A 17 -13.03 -5.57 2.10
N LYS A 18 -13.64 -4.40 2.28
CA LYS A 18 -13.12 -3.14 1.76
C LYS A 18 -12.03 -2.62 2.70
N SER A 19 -10.79 -2.56 2.23
CA SER A 19 -9.64 -2.04 2.99
C SER A 19 -9.52 -0.51 2.94
N ARG A 20 -10.08 0.11 1.91
CA ARG A 20 -10.14 1.57 1.69
C ARG A 20 -11.28 1.92 0.75
N GLU A 21 -11.76 3.15 0.83
CA GLU A 21 -12.69 3.67 -0.17
C GLU A 21 -12.03 3.77 -1.54
N ILE A 22 -12.84 3.58 -2.58
CA ILE A 22 -12.37 3.55 -3.97
C ILE A 22 -12.69 4.90 -4.59
N GLU A 23 -11.63 5.63 -4.86
CA GLU A 23 -11.67 6.97 -5.43
C GLU A 23 -11.26 6.92 -6.90
N GLY A 24 -11.92 7.73 -7.72
CA GLY A 24 -11.68 7.80 -9.16
C GLY A 24 -12.33 6.69 -9.98
N ARG A 25 -11.90 6.57 -11.24
CA ARG A 25 -12.43 5.61 -12.22
C ARG A 25 -11.70 4.28 -12.09
N ILE A 26 -12.43 3.19 -11.87
CA ILE A 26 -11.86 1.84 -11.89
C ILE A 26 -11.40 1.52 -13.33
N LEU A 27 -10.13 1.13 -13.47
CA LEU A 27 -9.52 0.67 -14.72
C LEU A 27 -9.59 -0.85 -14.84
N SER A 28 -9.24 -1.56 -13.77
CA SER A 28 -9.24 -3.02 -13.76
C SER A 28 -9.38 -3.57 -12.34
N ALA A 29 -9.80 -4.83 -12.25
CA ALA A 29 -9.84 -5.57 -11.01
C ALA A 29 -9.19 -6.94 -11.23
N THR A 30 -8.18 -7.27 -10.43
CA THR A 30 -7.48 -8.55 -10.48
C THR A 30 -7.86 -9.38 -9.28
N VAL A 31 -8.45 -10.55 -9.53
CA VAL A 31 -8.77 -11.52 -8.48
C VAL A 31 -7.67 -12.57 -8.41
N ARG A 32 -7.06 -12.75 -7.23
CA ARG A 32 -6.01 -13.73 -6.99
C ARG A 32 -6.39 -14.63 -5.82
N ARG A 33 -6.12 -15.93 -5.96
CA ARG A 33 -6.16 -16.90 -4.87
C ARG A 33 -4.73 -17.12 -4.36
N ASN A 34 -4.53 -17.07 -3.04
CA ASN A 34 -3.24 -17.42 -2.43
C ASN A 34 -3.19 -18.91 -2.07
N SER A 35 -2.01 -19.39 -1.63
CA SER A 35 -1.81 -20.80 -1.21
C SER A 35 -2.70 -21.21 -0.04
N SER A 36 -3.07 -20.28 0.85
CA SER A 36 -4.04 -20.52 1.94
C SER A 36 -5.50 -20.68 1.46
N GLY A 37 -5.74 -20.63 0.15
CA GLY A 37 -7.06 -20.75 -0.45
C GLY A 37 -7.92 -19.49 -0.38
N LYS A 38 -7.43 -18.41 0.22
CA LYS A 38 -8.12 -17.12 0.34
C LYS A 38 -8.05 -16.34 -0.97
N TYR A 39 -9.13 -15.64 -1.28
CA TYR A 39 -9.25 -14.79 -2.46
C TYR A 39 -9.06 -13.32 -2.08
N PHE A 40 -8.32 -12.61 -2.92
CA PHE A 40 -8.08 -11.17 -2.81
C PHE A 40 -8.43 -10.51 -4.13
N VAL A 41 -8.90 -9.26 -4.06
CA VAL A 41 -9.16 -8.42 -5.23
C VAL A 41 -8.33 -7.15 -5.14
N SER A 42 -7.54 -6.88 -6.19
CA SER A 42 -6.81 -5.64 -6.36
C SER A 42 -7.53 -4.79 -7.40
N VAL A 43 -7.96 -3.58 -7.00
CA VAL A 43 -8.69 -2.67 -7.89
C VAL A 43 -7.76 -1.53 -8.29
N LEU A 44 -7.42 -1.45 -9.57
CA LEU A 44 -6.66 -0.35 -10.14
C LEU A 44 -7.61 0.79 -10.46
N CYS A 45 -7.34 1.98 -9.93
CA CYS A 45 -8.18 3.16 -10.12
C CYS A 45 -7.35 4.31 -10.70
N ASN A 46 -7.93 5.02 -11.66
CA ASN A 46 -7.44 6.30 -12.14
C ASN A 46 -8.11 7.41 -11.33
N MET A 47 -7.33 8.08 -10.48
CA MET A 47 -7.80 9.20 -9.68
C MET A 47 -7.50 10.51 -10.44
N LEU A 48 -8.50 11.38 -10.53
CA LEU A 48 -8.29 12.72 -11.08
C LEU A 48 -7.50 13.53 -10.04
N TYR A 49 -6.25 13.81 -10.38
CA TYR A 49 -5.39 14.86 -9.84
C TYR A 49 -5.37 15.01 -8.30
N CYS A 50 -4.31 14.51 -7.66
CA CYS A 50 -3.91 15.04 -6.36
C CYS A 50 -3.42 16.48 -6.58
N PRO A 51 -4.00 17.50 -5.92
CA PRO A 51 -3.52 18.86 -6.05
C PRO A 51 -2.06 18.94 -5.64
N TYR A 52 -1.21 19.43 -6.55
CA TYR A 52 0.16 19.76 -6.20
C TYR A 52 0.11 20.89 -5.17
N VAL A 53 0.41 20.56 -3.92
CA VAL A 53 0.60 21.55 -2.87
C VAL A 53 2.02 22.07 -3.03
N ARG A 54 2.15 23.36 -3.36
CA ARG A 54 3.46 24.00 -3.50
C ARG A 54 4.18 23.92 -2.17
N VAL A 55 5.29 23.19 -2.15
CA VAL A 55 6.12 23.04 -0.96
C VAL A 55 6.93 24.32 -0.76
N ASP A 56 7.00 24.79 0.48
CA ASP A 56 7.91 25.87 0.85
C ASP A 56 9.36 25.41 0.67
N LYS A 57 10.08 26.07 -0.24
CA LYS A 57 11.47 25.70 -0.56
C LYS A 57 12.42 25.88 0.63
N THR A 58 12.05 26.72 1.61
CA THR A 58 12.82 26.88 2.85
C THR A 58 12.71 25.67 3.78
N LYS A 59 11.74 24.78 3.55
CA LYS A 59 11.49 23.55 4.33
C LYS A 59 12.00 22.29 3.64
N SER A 60 12.98 22.41 2.73
CA SER A 60 13.62 21.24 2.15
C SER A 60 14.37 20.43 3.21
N VAL A 61 14.16 19.12 3.24
CA VAL A 61 14.85 18.20 4.16
C VAL A 61 15.63 17.19 3.34
N GLY A 62 16.93 17.07 3.61
CA GLY A 62 17.77 16.00 3.08
C GLY A 62 17.49 14.70 3.84
N ILE A 63 17.39 13.59 3.11
CA ILE A 63 17.13 12.26 3.68
C ILE A 63 18.27 11.34 3.28
N ASP A 64 18.98 10.80 4.27
CA ASP A 64 19.98 9.75 4.10
C ASP A 64 19.41 8.41 4.58
N LEU A 65 19.42 7.39 3.73
CA LEU A 65 18.82 6.08 4.02
C LEU A 65 19.91 5.10 4.44
N GLY A 66 19.69 4.40 5.56
CA GLY A 66 20.71 3.55 6.18
C GLY A 66 20.24 2.15 6.53
N LEU A 67 21.22 1.29 6.82
CA LEU A 67 20.98 -0.06 7.36
C LEU A 67 20.79 -0.05 8.89
N LYS A 68 21.52 0.83 9.59
CA LYS A 68 21.45 0.96 11.05
C LYS A 68 20.18 1.68 11.50
N HIS A 69 19.94 2.86 10.93
CA HIS A 69 18.71 3.65 11.06
C HIS A 69 18.06 3.73 9.68
N PHE A 70 16.74 3.71 9.62
CA PHE A 70 16.00 3.67 8.35
C PHE A 70 16.22 4.95 7.54
N ALA A 71 16.11 6.10 8.21
CA ALA A 71 16.33 7.41 7.60
C ALA A 71 16.92 8.39 8.62
N ASN A 72 17.94 9.15 8.22
CA ASN A 72 18.43 10.32 8.93
C ASN A 72 18.04 11.58 8.16
N LEU A 73 17.37 12.50 8.82
CA LEU A 73 16.92 13.76 8.24
C LEU A 73 17.96 14.84 8.54
N SER A 74 18.14 15.78 7.60
CA SER A 74 18.99 16.96 7.81
C SER A 74 18.50 17.89 8.94
N THR A 75 17.28 17.65 9.45
CA THR A 75 16.73 18.30 10.65
C THR A 75 17.33 17.76 11.95
N GLY A 76 18.13 16.68 11.89
CA GLY A 76 18.67 15.97 13.06
C GLY A 76 17.76 14.86 13.59
N GLU A 77 16.58 14.66 13.01
CA GLU A 77 15.70 13.54 13.34
C GLU A 77 16.21 12.23 12.73
N THR A 78 16.18 11.16 13.51
CA THR A 78 16.53 9.81 13.07
C THR A 78 15.31 8.89 13.20
N ILE A 79 14.95 8.25 12.09
CA ILE A 79 13.91 7.23 12.03
C ILE A 79 14.56 5.86 12.17
N ASP A 80 14.19 5.12 13.21
CA ASP A 80 14.76 3.81 13.49
C ASP A 80 14.35 2.74 12.47
N ASN A 81 15.25 1.80 12.23
CA ASN A 81 14.97 0.65 11.38
C ASN A 81 14.24 -0.44 12.19
N PRO A 82 12.97 -0.78 11.85
CA PRO A 82 12.22 -1.81 12.56
C PRO A 82 12.76 -3.23 12.36
N LYS A 83 13.71 -3.44 11.42
CA LYS A 83 14.42 -4.70 11.17
C LYS A 83 13.49 -5.90 10.98
N TYR A 84 12.35 -5.69 10.30
CA TYR A 84 11.33 -6.73 10.09
C TYR A 84 11.90 -8.01 9.48
N LEU A 85 12.76 -7.89 8.46
CA LEU A 85 13.39 -9.04 7.82
C LEU A 85 14.08 -9.92 8.86
N ARG A 86 15.02 -9.36 9.62
CA ARG A 86 15.79 -10.10 10.64
C ARG A 86 14.92 -10.68 11.75
N LYS A 87 13.78 -10.03 12.07
CA LYS A 87 12.80 -10.54 13.05
C LYS A 87 12.03 -11.75 12.53
N TYR A 88 11.70 -11.78 11.23
CA TYR A 88 10.85 -12.82 10.64
C TYR A 88 11.62 -13.85 9.80
N GLU A 89 12.92 -13.67 9.59
CA GLU A 89 13.80 -14.54 8.81
C GLU A 89 13.74 -16.00 9.27
N THR A 90 13.88 -16.25 10.57
CA THR A 90 13.78 -17.60 11.15
C THR A 90 12.41 -18.23 10.97
N LYS A 91 11.35 -17.41 10.99
CA LYS A 91 9.98 -17.89 10.77
C LYS A 91 9.75 -18.22 9.30
N LEU A 92 10.34 -17.47 8.37
CA LEU A 92 10.19 -17.68 6.92
C LEU A 92 11.01 -18.86 6.39
N ALA A 93 12.13 -19.21 7.04
CA ALA A 93 12.96 -20.36 6.65
C ALA A 93 12.27 -21.72 6.85
N CYS A 94 11.20 -21.78 7.66
CA CYS A 94 10.44 -23.00 7.94
C CYS A 94 9.11 -23.08 7.17
N TRP A 95 8.92 -22.25 6.13
CA TRP A 95 7.77 -22.28 5.23
C TRP A 95 8.10 -22.93 3.89
#